data_AF-A0A6C2U3H2-F1
#
_entry.id   AF-A0A6C2U3H2-F1
#
_cell.length_a   1.000
_cell.length_b   1.000
_cell.length_c   1.000
_cell.angle_alpha   90.00
_cell.angle_beta   90.00
_cell.angle_gamma   90.00
#
_symmetry.space_group_name_H-M   'P 1'
#
loop_
_entity.id
_entity.type
_entity.pdbx_description
1 polymer ?
#
loop_
_entity_poly.entity_id
_entity_poly.type
_entity_poly.pdbx_seq_one_letter_code
_entity_poly.pdbx_strand_id
1 'polypeptide(L)'
;MKVRLSHIHQRGNTFYFRLIIPEDLRIHFGGKREISKSLRTIDPFAAFAQACELRDRYKRQFHAFRHGSTIPAEQCIPSDFLMPLNIAQLKPRNEAPLLSVVLHELLQSKPCKKTSISARKAAVRLLIEWHGDLPVDHYTRKMLLEFRDKGLLRLPPNFYKINRYVGRPIRSIAEECEAEAMKPATVNHKLGHINTVFNYAVKYGYLDINPVVDLTLSLEKAPSKERDSYSVDQLQRMVNQLAVQTASGGDLRHQRFWVTLCCLYTGARLNEIAQLSVSDLCVVDDIPCFNITTEGEVAKSLKNARSRRLIPVHPALIELGLLRYHEQRRADVSDPAIRPQ
;
A
#
# COMPACT_ATOMS: atom_id res chain seq x y z
N MET A 1 -8.05 -12.94 -21.62
CA MET A 1 -7.53 -13.35 -20.29
C MET A 1 -6.16 -12.69 -20.09
N LYS A 2 -6.05 -11.61 -19.30
CA LYS A 2 -4.75 -10.93 -19.07
C LYS A 2 -3.95 -11.71 -18.02
N VAL A 3 -3.13 -12.65 -18.48
CA VAL A 3 -2.19 -13.39 -17.61
C VAL A 3 -1.13 -12.42 -17.10
N ARG A 4 -1.01 -12.26 -15.78
CA ARG A 4 0.08 -11.48 -15.17
C ARG A 4 1.36 -12.30 -15.22
N LEU A 5 2.31 -11.90 -16.06
CA LEU A 5 3.55 -12.63 -16.30
C LEU A 5 4.63 -12.18 -15.30
N SER A 6 4.73 -12.83 -14.14
CA SER A 6 5.59 -12.41 -13.03
C SER A 6 7.11 -12.56 -13.28
N HIS A 7 7.53 -13.17 -14.39
CA HIS A 7 8.93 -13.48 -14.71
C HIS A 7 9.29 -13.28 -16.19
N ILE A 8 8.45 -12.55 -16.94
CA ILE A 8 8.63 -12.33 -18.39
C ILE A 8 8.73 -10.85 -18.67
N HIS A 9 9.77 -10.47 -19.43
CA HIS A 9 10.00 -9.12 -19.89
C HIS A 9 10.12 -9.12 -21.40
N GLN A 10 9.42 -8.21 -22.08
CA GLN A 10 9.57 -8.02 -23.52
C GLN A 10 10.70 -7.03 -23.78
N ARG A 11 11.63 -7.39 -24.67
CA ARG A 11 12.67 -6.48 -25.18
C ARG A 11 12.65 -6.53 -26.70
N GLY A 12 12.14 -5.47 -27.32
CA GLY A 12 11.85 -5.47 -28.77
C GLY A 12 10.74 -6.46 -29.11
N ASN A 13 10.99 -7.35 -30.08
CA ASN A 13 10.02 -8.35 -30.52
C ASN A 13 10.15 -9.70 -29.79
N THR A 14 11.10 -9.84 -28.86
CA THR A 14 11.40 -11.12 -28.20
C THR A 14 11.15 -11.05 -26.71
N PHE A 15 10.57 -12.11 -26.15
CA PHE A 15 10.38 -12.26 -24.72
C PHE A 15 11.64 -12.80 -24.03
N TYR A 16 11.89 -12.33 -22.81
CA TYR A 16 12.99 -12.72 -21.93
C TYR A 16 12.42 -13.20 -20.60
N PHE A 17 12.96 -14.31 -20.10
CA PHE A 17 12.78 -14.78 -18.75
C PHE A 17 13.69 -14.00 -17.81
N ARG A 18 13.16 -13.54 -16.68
CA ARG A 18 13.93 -12.91 -15.60
C ARG A 18 13.54 -13.52 -14.26
N LEU A 19 14.53 -14.00 -13.52
CA LEU A 19 14.37 -14.56 -12.19
C LEU A 19 15.42 -13.97 -11.25
N ILE A 20 14.99 -13.42 -10.12
CA ILE A 20 15.90 -12.93 -9.08
C ILE A 20 16.51 -14.13 -8.37
N ILE A 21 17.83 -14.13 -8.21
CA ILE A 21 18.53 -15.18 -7.44
C ILE A 21 18.48 -14.78 -5.95
N PRO A 22 17.91 -15.65 -5.08
CA PRO A 22 17.96 -15.47 -3.63
C PRO A 22 19.38 -15.25 -3.12
N GLU A 23 19.55 -14.40 -2.11
CA GLU A 23 20.87 -13.94 -1.65
C GLU A 23 21.79 -15.07 -1.20
N ASP A 24 21.22 -16.06 -0.51
CA ASP A 24 21.86 -17.31 -0.08
C ASP A 24 22.45 -18.11 -1.25
N LEU A 25 21.83 -18.02 -2.43
CA LEU A 25 22.21 -18.82 -3.60
C LEU A 25 23.11 -18.07 -4.57
N ARG A 26 23.34 -16.76 -4.41
CA ARG A 26 24.12 -15.96 -5.38
C ARG A 26 25.54 -16.49 -5.56
N ILE A 27 26.14 -17.05 -4.52
CA ILE A 27 27.48 -17.64 -4.56
C ILE A 27 27.54 -18.76 -5.61
N HIS A 28 26.49 -19.58 -5.71
CA HIS A 28 26.40 -20.68 -6.69
C HIS A 28 26.15 -20.22 -8.13
N PHE A 29 25.73 -18.97 -8.32
CA PHE A 29 25.48 -18.37 -9.62
C PHE A 29 26.52 -17.28 -9.98
N GLY A 30 27.73 -17.38 -9.44
CA GLY A 30 28.83 -16.46 -9.73
C GLY A 30 28.57 -15.02 -9.26
N GLY A 31 27.84 -14.86 -8.16
CA GLY A 31 27.48 -13.55 -7.58
C GLY A 31 26.37 -12.80 -8.31
N LYS A 32 25.76 -13.39 -9.35
CA LYS A 32 24.70 -12.73 -10.12
C LYS A 32 23.46 -12.49 -9.26
N ARG A 33 22.86 -11.30 -9.41
CA ARG A 33 21.61 -10.93 -8.72
C ARG A 33 20.36 -11.47 -9.41
N GLU A 34 20.48 -11.76 -10.70
CA GLU A 34 19.37 -12.23 -11.52
C GLU A 34 19.84 -13.12 -12.66
N ILE A 35 18.96 -14.03 -13.06
CA ILE A 35 19.09 -14.85 -14.26
C ILE A 35 18.21 -14.19 -15.32
N SER A 36 18.82 -13.83 -16.44
CA SER A 36 18.10 -13.39 -17.63
C SER A 36 18.38 -14.33 -18.80
N LYS A 37 17.33 -14.84 -19.44
CA LYS A 37 17.43 -15.70 -20.63
C LYS A 37 16.43 -15.27 -21.70
N SER A 38 16.86 -15.20 -22.95
CA SER A 38 15.94 -15.01 -24.07
C SER A 38 15.09 -16.27 -24.26
N LEU A 39 13.77 -16.09 -24.36
CA LEU A 39 12.81 -17.15 -24.69
C LEU A 39 12.71 -17.36 -26.21
N ARG A 40 13.41 -16.54 -27.02
CA ARG A 40 13.50 -16.67 -28.48
C ARG A 40 12.14 -16.80 -29.18
N THR A 41 11.09 -16.21 -28.59
CA THR A 41 9.74 -16.24 -29.12
C THR A 41 9.11 -14.85 -29.07
N ILE A 42 8.28 -14.61 -30.07
CA ILE A 42 7.43 -13.42 -30.24
C ILE A 42 6.03 -13.73 -29.71
N ASP A 43 5.66 -15.00 -29.58
CA ASP A 43 4.35 -15.43 -29.10
C ASP A 43 4.28 -15.39 -27.55
N PRO A 44 3.34 -14.63 -26.97
CA PRO A 44 3.16 -14.55 -25.53
C PRO A 44 2.83 -15.90 -24.85
N PHE A 45 2.10 -16.80 -25.53
CA PHE A 45 1.71 -18.09 -24.94
C PHE A 45 2.88 -19.07 -24.90
N ALA A 46 3.64 -19.18 -26.00
CA ALA A 46 4.89 -19.92 -26.03
C ALA A 46 5.91 -19.36 -25.01
N ALA A 47 6.01 -18.03 -24.88
CA ALA A 47 6.86 -17.40 -23.87
C ALA A 47 6.46 -17.81 -22.45
N PHE A 48 5.16 -17.86 -22.17
CA PHE A 48 4.64 -18.27 -20.88
C PHE A 48 4.96 -19.73 -20.55
N ALA A 49 4.71 -20.65 -21.50
CA ALA A 49 4.99 -22.07 -21.31
C ALA A 49 6.48 -22.30 -20.99
N GLN A 50 7.38 -21.70 -21.77
CA GLN A 50 8.82 -21.81 -21.57
C GLN A 50 9.29 -21.15 -20.26
N ALA A 51 8.71 -19.99 -19.90
CA ALA A 51 9.04 -19.31 -18.65
C ALA A 51 8.60 -20.12 -17.42
N CYS A 52 7.45 -20.80 -17.48
CA CYS A 52 6.98 -21.69 -16.42
C CYS A 52 7.92 -22.88 -16.24
N GLU A 53 8.35 -23.49 -17.35
CA GLU A 53 9.30 -24.62 -17.32
C GLU A 53 10.65 -24.21 -16.71
N LEU A 54 11.21 -23.08 -17.18
CA LEU A 54 12.46 -22.54 -16.64
C LEU A 54 12.34 -22.20 -15.17
N ARG A 55 11.24 -21.55 -14.75
CA ARG A 55 10.99 -21.21 -13.36
C ARG A 55 10.97 -22.46 -12.49
N ASP A 56 10.22 -23.49 -12.88
CA ASP A 56 10.08 -24.70 -12.08
C ASP A 56 11.40 -25.46 -11.99
N ARG A 57 12.20 -25.46 -13.07
CA ARG A 57 13.55 -26.03 -13.08
C ARG A 57 14.49 -25.29 -12.13
N TYR A 58 14.55 -23.96 -12.21
CA TYR A 58 15.36 -23.15 -11.28
C TYR A 58 14.89 -23.27 -9.83
N LYS A 59 13.58 -23.36 -9.58
CA LYS A 59 13.05 -23.57 -8.22
C LYS A 59 13.44 -24.94 -7.65
N ARG A 60 13.35 -26.00 -8.44
CA ARG A 60 13.86 -27.33 -8.04
C ARG A 60 15.35 -27.28 -7.76
N GLN A 61 16.10 -26.53 -8.58
CA GLN A 61 17.53 -26.36 -8.38
C GLN A 61 17.87 -25.60 -7.09
N PHE A 62 17.16 -24.50 -6.82
CA PHE A 62 17.27 -23.75 -5.57
C PHE A 62 16.91 -24.61 -4.36
N HIS A 63 15.85 -25.40 -4.45
CA HIS A 63 15.44 -26.34 -3.40
C HIS A 63 16.52 -27.41 -3.15
N ALA A 64 17.04 -28.03 -4.22
CA ALA A 64 18.07 -29.04 -4.10
C ALA A 64 19.38 -28.48 -3.49
N PHE A 65 19.81 -27.29 -3.92
CA PHE A 65 20.95 -26.59 -3.30
C PHE A 65 20.74 -26.33 -1.81
N ARG A 66 19.51 -26.02 -1.41
CA ARG A 66 19.17 -25.76 -0.01
C ARG A 66 19.07 -27.01 0.86
N HIS A 67 18.75 -28.15 0.28
CA HIS A 67 18.58 -29.42 1.00
C HIS A 67 19.75 -30.40 0.80
N GLY A 68 20.88 -29.93 0.25
CA GLY A 68 22.08 -30.75 0.05
C GLY A 68 21.86 -31.95 -0.88
N SER A 69 20.81 -31.93 -1.70
CA SER A 69 20.48 -33.02 -2.63
C SER A 69 21.17 -32.79 -3.96
N THR A 70 21.85 -33.81 -4.49
CA THR A 70 22.45 -33.77 -5.83
C THR A 70 21.36 -33.95 -6.89
N ILE A 71 21.24 -32.98 -7.80
CA ILE A 71 20.37 -33.12 -8.97
C ILE A 71 21.14 -33.93 -10.03
N PRO A 72 20.52 -34.91 -10.70
CA PRO A 72 21.13 -35.60 -11.85
C PRO A 72 21.61 -34.59 -12.90
N ALA A 73 22.80 -34.81 -13.47
CA ALA A 73 23.44 -33.88 -14.42
C ALA A 73 22.53 -33.49 -15.61
N GLU A 74 21.66 -34.41 -16.04
CA GLU A 74 20.69 -34.23 -17.13
C GLU A 74 19.58 -33.22 -16.82
N GLN A 75 19.29 -32.97 -15.54
CA GLN A 75 18.31 -31.98 -15.08
C GLN A 75 18.98 -30.67 -14.65
N CYS A 76 20.32 -30.66 -14.55
CA CYS A 76 21.11 -29.49 -14.23
C CYS A 76 21.27 -28.64 -15.49
N ILE A 77 21.02 -27.34 -15.39
CA ILE A 77 21.38 -26.43 -16.49
C ILE A 77 22.92 -26.35 -16.49
N PRO A 78 23.61 -26.54 -17.63
CA PRO A 78 25.03 -26.27 -17.73
C PRO A 78 25.25 -24.80 -17.35
N SER A 79 25.80 -24.61 -16.16
CA SER A 79 26.51 -23.40 -15.81
C SER A 79 27.95 -23.74 -16.13
N ASP A 80 28.58 -22.99 -17.03
CA ASP A 80 30.02 -23.08 -17.29
C ASP A 80 30.90 -22.82 -16.04
N PHE A 81 30.30 -22.70 -14.85
CA PHE A 81 30.91 -22.41 -13.56
C PHE A 81 30.21 -23.17 -12.41
N LEU A 82 30.12 -24.50 -12.48
CA LEU A 82 29.80 -25.30 -11.30
C LEU A 82 31.11 -25.63 -10.57
N MET A 83 31.43 -24.89 -9.51
CA MET A 83 32.41 -25.38 -8.51
C MET A 83 31.74 -26.43 -7.61
N PRO A 84 32.48 -27.48 -7.20
CA PRO A 84 31.97 -28.52 -6.32
C PRO A 84 31.57 -27.95 -4.95
N LEU A 85 30.46 -28.47 -4.41
CA LEU A 85 29.84 -28.09 -3.14
C LEU A 85 30.77 -28.37 -1.94
N ASN A 86 31.07 -27.34 -1.15
CA ASN A 86 31.54 -27.50 0.22
C ASN A 86 30.36 -27.29 1.19
N ILE A 87 29.72 -28.39 1.57
CA ILE A 87 28.52 -28.43 2.44
C ILE A 87 28.78 -27.78 3.80
N ALA A 88 30.02 -27.74 4.28
CA ALA A 88 30.40 -27.16 5.57
C ALA A 88 30.31 -25.62 5.63
N GLN A 89 30.12 -24.93 4.49
CA GLN A 89 30.00 -23.46 4.44
C GLN A 89 28.56 -22.95 4.39
N LEU A 90 27.56 -23.84 4.25
CA LEU A 90 26.15 -23.45 4.29
C LEU A 90 25.79 -23.09 5.73
N LYS A 91 25.52 -21.81 6.00
CA LYS A 91 24.92 -21.40 7.27
C LYS A 91 23.58 -22.14 7.43
N PRO A 92 23.31 -22.81 8.56
CA PRO A 92 21.99 -23.36 8.82
C PRO A 92 20.95 -22.25 8.69
N ARG A 93 19.74 -22.60 8.19
CA ARG A 93 18.62 -21.65 8.13
C ARG A 93 18.42 -21.14 9.56
N ASN A 94 18.80 -19.90 9.84
CA ASN A 94 18.39 -19.26 11.09
C ASN A 94 16.87 -19.45 11.17
N GLU A 95 16.37 -19.87 12.34
CA GLU A 95 14.94 -19.96 12.59
C GLU A 95 14.28 -18.67 12.11
N ALA A 96 13.23 -18.80 11.31
CA ALA A 96 12.61 -17.62 10.74
C ALA A 96 12.12 -16.73 11.90
N PRO A 97 12.32 -15.40 11.82
CA PRO A 97 11.87 -14.51 12.88
C PRO A 97 10.35 -14.57 13.06
N LEU A 98 9.89 -14.20 14.25
CA LEU A 98 8.45 -14.04 14.53
C LEU A 98 7.79 -13.04 13.58
N LEU A 99 6.49 -13.20 13.34
CA LEU A 99 5.73 -12.28 12.49
C LEU A 99 5.77 -10.83 13.01
N SER A 100 5.73 -10.65 14.34
CA SER A 100 5.89 -9.33 14.96
C SER A 100 7.26 -8.69 14.65
N VAL A 101 8.34 -9.48 14.66
CA VAL A 101 9.71 -9.03 14.36
C VAL A 101 9.81 -8.64 12.89
N VAL A 102 9.32 -9.47 11.97
CA VAL A 102 9.31 -9.14 10.53
C VAL A 102 8.49 -7.89 10.23
N LEU A 103 7.36 -7.70 10.93
CA LEU A 103 6.59 -6.47 10.82
C LEU A 103 7.43 -5.27 11.27
N HIS A 104 8.12 -5.37 12.40
CA HIS A 104 8.95 -4.30 12.93
C HIS A 104 10.08 -3.93 11.96
N GLU A 105 10.81 -4.92 11.45
CA GLU A 105 11.85 -4.73 10.43
C GLU A 105 11.32 -4.06 9.16
N LEU A 106 10.16 -4.51 8.65
CA LEU A 106 9.51 -3.89 7.50
C LEU A 106 9.23 -2.40 7.76
N LEU A 107 8.72 -2.07 8.95
CA LEU A 107 8.38 -0.69 9.31
C LEU A 107 9.63 0.21 9.45
N GLN A 108 10.77 -0.35 9.82
CA GLN A 108 12.05 0.36 9.86
C GLN A 108 12.72 0.48 8.49
N SER A 109 12.55 -0.52 7.62
CA SER A 109 13.23 -0.61 6.32
C SER A 109 12.81 0.46 5.31
N LYS A 110 11.59 1.01 5.42
CA LYS A 110 11.05 1.93 4.43
C LYS A 110 10.13 2.98 5.07
N PRO A 111 10.32 4.28 4.77
CA PRO A 111 9.39 5.31 5.19
C PRO A 111 8.00 5.05 4.59
N CYS A 112 7.01 4.89 5.47
CA CYS A 112 5.62 4.63 5.13
C CYS A 112 4.73 5.73 5.73
N LYS A 113 3.60 6.03 5.07
CA LYS A 113 2.60 6.95 5.62
C LYS A 113 2.06 6.41 6.96
N LYS A 114 1.87 7.27 7.97
CA LYS A 114 1.36 6.90 9.31
C LYS A 114 0.09 6.05 9.25
N THR A 115 -0.84 6.40 8.34
CA THR A 115 -2.09 5.65 8.11
C THR A 115 -1.84 4.21 7.64
N SER A 116 -0.87 4.00 6.74
CA SER A 116 -0.50 2.66 6.29
C SER A 116 0.18 1.84 7.39
N ILE A 117 0.97 2.49 8.25
CA ILE A 117 1.63 1.83 9.39
C ILE A 117 0.57 1.33 10.36
N SER A 118 -0.37 2.21 10.76
CA SER A 118 -1.45 1.85 11.67
C SER A 118 -2.33 0.74 11.11
N ALA A 119 -2.72 0.81 9.83
CA ALA A 119 -3.55 -0.21 9.20
C ALA A 119 -2.82 -1.57 9.12
N ARG A 120 -1.51 -1.56 8.83
CA ARG A 120 -0.70 -2.78 8.77
C ARG A 120 -0.51 -3.41 10.14
N LYS A 121 -0.17 -2.61 11.16
CA LYS A 121 -0.12 -3.07 12.56
C LYS A 121 -1.45 -3.69 12.99
N ALA A 122 -2.57 -3.03 12.69
CA ALA A 122 -3.89 -3.55 13.04
C ALA A 122 -4.24 -4.87 12.31
N ALA A 123 -3.83 -5.04 11.06
CA ALA A 123 -4.06 -6.28 10.32
C ALA A 123 -3.22 -7.45 10.85
N VAL A 124 -1.93 -7.21 11.12
CA VAL A 124 -1.03 -8.23 11.69
C VAL A 124 -1.44 -8.59 13.12
N ARG A 125 -1.85 -7.60 13.93
CA ARG A 125 -2.36 -7.84 15.28
C ARG A 125 -3.52 -8.84 15.28
N LEU A 126 -4.47 -8.71 14.36
CA LEU A 126 -5.58 -9.66 14.24
C LEU A 126 -5.11 -11.07 13.89
N LEU A 127 -4.09 -11.20 13.04
CA LEU A 127 -3.53 -12.51 12.69
C LEU A 127 -2.80 -13.14 13.89
N ILE A 128 -2.05 -12.34 14.65
CA ILE A 128 -1.37 -12.78 15.88
C ILE A 128 -2.39 -13.17 16.95
N GLU A 129 -3.44 -12.37 17.18
CA GLU A 129 -4.50 -12.73 18.13
C GLU A 129 -5.26 -14.00 17.69
N TRP A 130 -5.29 -14.31 16.38
CA TRP A 130 -5.97 -15.49 15.87
C TRP A 130 -5.13 -16.75 15.94
N HIS A 131 -3.87 -16.73 15.50
CA HIS A 131 -3.01 -17.92 15.38
C HIS A 131 -1.82 -17.94 16.34
N GLY A 132 -1.63 -16.90 17.14
CA GLY A 132 -0.41 -16.65 17.90
C GLY A 132 0.62 -15.90 17.07
N ASP A 133 1.65 -15.37 17.74
CA ASP A 133 2.84 -14.81 17.11
C ASP A 133 3.83 -15.94 16.85
N LEU A 134 3.83 -16.45 15.63
CA LEU A 134 4.65 -17.58 15.24
C LEU A 134 5.81 -17.12 14.35
N PRO A 135 6.88 -17.91 14.22
CA PRO A 135 7.85 -17.74 13.16
C PRO A 135 7.16 -17.65 11.80
N VAL A 136 7.63 -16.76 10.91
CA VAL A 136 6.92 -16.49 9.64
C VAL A 136 6.80 -17.70 8.71
N ASP A 137 7.68 -18.69 8.85
CA ASP A 137 7.68 -19.96 8.13
C ASP A 137 6.67 -21.00 8.66
N HIS A 138 6.12 -20.80 9.85
CA HIS A 138 5.10 -21.68 10.43
C HIS A 138 3.68 -21.32 9.95
N TYR A 139 3.46 -20.14 9.37
CA TYR A 139 2.15 -19.77 8.84
C TYR A 139 1.87 -20.50 7.52
N THR A 140 1.01 -21.52 7.60
CA THR A 140 0.58 -22.26 6.42
C THR A 140 -0.54 -21.55 5.66
N ARG A 141 -0.68 -21.87 4.36
CA ARG A 141 -1.81 -21.38 3.55
C ARG A 141 -3.17 -21.77 4.16
N LYS A 142 -3.27 -22.96 4.76
CA LYS A 142 -4.49 -23.44 5.43
C LYS A 142 -4.87 -22.55 6.61
N MET A 143 -3.91 -22.19 7.47
CA MET A 143 -4.14 -21.28 8.59
C MET A 143 -4.62 -19.91 8.12
N LEU A 144 -4.03 -19.37 7.05
CA LEU A 144 -4.41 -18.06 6.53
C LEU A 144 -5.79 -18.06 5.87
N LEU A 145 -6.18 -19.15 5.20
CA LEU A 145 -7.54 -19.34 4.68
C LEU A 145 -8.55 -19.44 5.82
N GLU A 146 -8.23 -20.20 6.87
CA GLU A 146 -9.07 -20.29 8.06
C GLU A 146 -9.24 -18.92 8.72
N PHE A 147 -8.16 -18.15 8.87
CA PHE A 147 -8.23 -16.78 9.40
C PHE A 147 -9.08 -15.86 8.53
N ARG A 148 -9.02 -15.99 7.19
CA ARG A 148 -9.88 -15.23 6.28
C ARG A 148 -11.35 -15.59 6.46
N ASP A 149 -11.67 -16.88 6.44
CA ASP A 149 -13.04 -17.38 6.32
C ASP A 149 -13.78 -17.45 7.65
N LYS A 150 -13.09 -17.90 8.71
CA LYS A 150 -13.66 -18.02 10.05
C LYS A 150 -13.34 -16.82 10.94
N GLY A 151 -12.29 -16.06 10.64
CA GLY A 151 -11.93 -14.87 11.40
C GLY A 151 -12.48 -13.60 10.75
N LEU A 152 -11.81 -13.10 9.71
CA LEU A 152 -12.10 -11.80 9.13
C LEU A 152 -13.51 -11.67 8.56
N LEU A 153 -14.04 -12.72 7.93
CA LEU A 153 -15.40 -12.76 7.37
C LEU A 153 -16.50 -12.99 8.41
N ARG A 154 -16.17 -13.17 9.68
CA ARG A 154 -17.15 -13.37 10.76
C ARG A 154 -17.07 -12.28 11.83
N LEU A 155 -15.89 -11.69 12.03
CA LEU A 155 -15.69 -10.62 13.00
C LEU A 155 -16.51 -9.36 12.67
N PRO A 156 -17.20 -8.78 13.67
CA PRO A 156 -17.90 -7.53 13.49
C PRO A 156 -17.00 -6.34 13.15
N PRO A 157 -17.47 -5.38 12.33
CA PRO A 157 -16.72 -4.16 12.11
C PRO A 157 -16.58 -3.39 13.43
N ASN A 158 -15.38 -2.85 13.69
CA ASN A 158 -15.09 -2.08 14.90
C ASN A 158 -15.34 -2.81 16.24
N PHE A 159 -15.28 -4.15 16.27
CA PHE A 159 -15.60 -4.94 17.47
C PHE A 159 -14.82 -4.52 18.74
N TYR A 160 -13.57 -4.02 18.62
CA TYR A 160 -12.82 -3.47 19.77
C TYR A 160 -13.48 -2.27 20.46
N LYS A 161 -14.40 -1.57 19.79
CA LYS A 161 -15.14 -0.43 20.35
C LYS A 161 -16.47 -0.83 20.98
N ILE A 162 -16.91 -2.06 20.77
CA ILE A 162 -18.20 -2.52 21.25
C ILE A 162 -18.01 -3.13 22.63
N ASN A 163 -18.63 -2.54 23.66
CA ASN A 163 -18.39 -2.88 25.06
C ASN A 163 -18.54 -4.40 25.34
N ARG A 164 -19.52 -5.07 24.72
CA ARG A 164 -19.76 -6.53 24.87
C ARG A 164 -18.61 -7.44 24.40
N TYR A 165 -17.66 -6.90 23.62
CA TYR A 165 -16.54 -7.66 23.04
C TYR A 165 -15.18 -7.26 23.62
N VAL A 166 -15.13 -6.21 24.46
CA VAL A 166 -13.87 -5.74 25.05
C VAL A 166 -13.26 -6.84 25.93
N GLY A 167 -11.98 -7.13 25.70
CA GLY A 167 -11.23 -8.15 26.46
C GLY A 167 -11.52 -9.60 26.08
N ARG A 168 -12.47 -9.87 25.18
CA ARG A 168 -12.80 -11.23 24.74
C ARG A 168 -11.87 -11.72 23.63
N PRO A 169 -11.53 -13.02 23.55
CA PRO A 169 -10.77 -13.57 22.44
C PRO A 169 -11.51 -13.41 21.10
N ILE A 170 -10.78 -13.01 20.06
CA ILE A 170 -11.38 -12.76 18.74
C ILE A 170 -11.98 -14.00 18.09
N ARG A 171 -11.51 -15.20 18.44
CA ARG A 171 -12.09 -16.47 17.98
C ARG A 171 -13.51 -16.65 18.50
N SER A 172 -13.71 -16.48 19.81
CA SER A 172 -15.04 -16.60 20.43
C SER A 172 -16.02 -15.55 19.88
N ILE A 173 -15.55 -14.33 19.63
CA ILE A 173 -16.38 -13.28 19.00
C ILE A 173 -16.81 -13.71 17.58
N ALA A 174 -15.89 -14.27 16.80
CA ALA A 174 -16.18 -14.68 15.44
C ALA A 174 -17.13 -15.90 15.37
N GLU A 175 -17.05 -16.81 16.34
CA GLU A 175 -17.93 -17.98 16.44
C GLU A 175 -19.37 -17.59 16.80
N GLU A 176 -19.56 -16.57 17.63
CA GLU A 176 -20.89 -16.09 18.05
C GLU A 176 -21.57 -15.14 17.04
N CYS A 177 -20.80 -14.56 16.11
CA CYS A 177 -21.29 -13.54 15.20
C CYS A 177 -21.67 -14.10 13.82
N GLU A 178 -22.98 -14.15 13.54
CA GLU A 178 -23.49 -14.58 12.24
C GLU A 178 -23.91 -13.43 11.30
N ALA A 179 -24.38 -12.29 11.84
CA ALA A 179 -25.09 -11.29 11.03
C ALA A 179 -24.31 -10.00 10.71
N GLU A 180 -23.39 -9.55 11.56
CA GLU A 180 -22.73 -8.23 11.41
C GLU A 180 -21.28 -8.34 10.93
N ALA A 181 -20.98 -9.15 9.92
CA ALA A 181 -19.60 -9.40 9.53
C ALA A 181 -18.92 -8.28 8.73
N MET A 182 -17.58 -8.30 8.74
CA MET A 182 -16.76 -7.40 7.95
C MET A 182 -16.99 -7.56 6.44
N LYS A 183 -17.13 -6.43 5.73
CA LYS A 183 -17.30 -6.43 4.27
C LYS A 183 -16.09 -7.07 3.56
N PRO A 184 -16.28 -7.85 2.49
CA PRO A 184 -15.19 -8.48 1.73
C PRO A 184 -14.09 -7.51 1.24
N ALA A 185 -14.46 -6.27 0.89
CA ALA A 185 -13.48 -5.25 0.52
C ALA A 185 -12.52 -4.88 1.67
N THR A 186 -13.03 -4.83 2.90
CA THR A 186 -12.23 -4.56 4.10
C THR A 186 -11.34 -5.76 4.43
N VAL A 187 -11.85 -6.99 4.26
CA VAL A 187 -11.08 -8.24 4.38
C VAL A 187 -9.90 -8.23 3.40
N ASN A 188 -10.15 -7.91 2.12
CA ASN A 188 -9.10 -7.78 1.11
C ASN A 188 -8.06 -6.71 1.46
N HIS A 189 -8.48 -5.59 2.05
CA HIS A 189 -7.55 -4.56 2.50
C HIS A 189 -6.63 -5.06 3.62
N LYS A 190 -7.17 -5.81 4.60
CA LYS A 190 -6.38 -6.43 5.68
C LYS A 190 -5.43 -7.50 5.15
N LEU A 191 -5.91 -8.39 4.28
CA LEU A 191 -5.07 -9.39 3.63
C LEU A 191 -3.97 -8.75 2.78
N GLY A 192 -4.22 -7.62 2.12
CA GLY A 192 -3.21 -6.86 1.39
C GLY A 192 -2.07 -6.35 2.29
N HIS A 193 -2.39 -5.90 3.50
CA HIS A 193 -1.38 -5.50 4.48
C HIS A 193 -0.55 -6.68 4.97
N ILE A 194 -1.20 -7.82 5.28
CA ILE A 194 -0.51 -9.06 5.69
C ILE A 194 0.38 -9.56 4.55
N ASN A 195 -0.13 -9.59 3.32
CA ASN A 195 0.63 -9.97 2.12
C ASN A 195 1.89 -9.11 1.94
N THR A 196 1.84 -7.82 2.31
CA THR A 196 3.02 -6.95 2.25
C THR A 196 4.12 -7.41 3.22
N VAL A 197 3.76 -7.88 4.41
CA VAL A 197 4.71 -8.41 5.41
C VAL A 197 5.33 -9.72 4.93
N PHE A 198 4.51 -10.64 4.41
CA PHE A 198 5.01 -11.92 3.88
C PHE A 198 5.86 -11.74 2.60
N ASN A 199 5.56 -10.73 1.76
CA ASN A 199 6.45 -10.37 0.65
C ASN A 199 7.81 -9.83 1.13
N TYR A 200 7.84 -9.10 2.24
CA TYR A 200 9.11 -8.70 2.86
C TYR A 200 9.87 -9.94 3.35
N ALA A 201 9.21 -10.86 4.04
CA ALA A 201 9.83 -12.11 4.48
C ALA A 201 10.45 -12.93 3.32
N VAL A 202 9.76 -13.01 2.18
CA VAL A 202 10.32 -13.65 0.98
C VAL A 202 11.52 -12.88 0.43
N LYS A 203 11.43 -11.55 0.35
CA LYS A 203 12.50 -10.70 -0.17
C LYS A 203 13.81 -10.85 0.61
N TYR A 204 13.73 -11.04 1.92
CA TYR A 204 14.87 -11.17 2.83
C TYR A 204 15.25 -12.63 3.15
N GLY A 205 14.65 -13.60 2.45
CA GLY A 205 15.04 -15.01 2.54
C GLY A 205 14.49 -15.78 3.75
N TYR A 206 13.60 -15.19 4.55
CA TYR A 206 12.92 -15.93 5.63
C TYR A 206 11.94 -16.97 5.07
N LEU A 207 11.35 -16.68 3.90
CA LEU A 207 10.40 -17.54 3.21
C LEU A 207 10.79 -17.76 1.75
N ASP A 208 10.49 -18.94 1.24
CA ASP A 208 10.66 -19.27 -0.18
C ASP A 208 9.46 -18.84 -1.01
N ILE A 209 8.26 -18.98 -0.42
CA ILE A 209 6.98 -18.74 -1.07
C ILE A 209 6.11 -17.97 -0.08
N ASN A 210 5.45 -16.92 -0.58
CA ASN A 210 4.48 -16.19 0.22
C ASN A 210 3.14 -16.97 0.26
N PRO A 211 2.70 -17.44 1.45
CA PRO A 211 1.49 -18.24 1.59
C PRO A 211 0.19 -17.40 1.46
N VAL A 212 0.27 -16.07 1.51
CA VAL A 212 -0.85 -15.11 1.44
C VAL A 212 -1.23 -14.77 -0.02
N VAL A 213 -0.41 -15.15 -1.00
CA VAL A 213 -0.66 -14.84 -2.42
C VAL A 213 -2.02 -15.40 -2.86
N ASP A 214 -2.80 -14.53 -3.52
CA ASP A 214 -4.12 -14.82 -4.07
C ASP A 214 -5.16 -15.32 -3.05
N LEU A 215 -5.05 -14.91 -1.77
CA LEU A 215 -6.08 -15.17 -0.75
C LEU A 215 -7.25 -14.19 -0.80
N THR A 216 -7.14 -13.09 -1.55
CA THR A 216 -8.19 -12.08 -1.65
C THR A 216 -9.46 -12.63 -2.27
N LEU A 217 -10.59 -12.24 -1.72
CA LEU A 217 -11.93 -12.60 -2.19
C LEU A 217 -12.20 -11.91 -3.52
N SER A 218 -12.82 -12.65 -4.46
CA SER A 218 -13.37 -12.04 -5.66
C SER A 218 -14.48 -11.08 -5.24
N LEU A 219 -14.36 -9.83 -5.69
CA LEU A 219 -15.42 -8.87 -5.55
C LEU A 219 -16.02 -8.73 -6.94
N GLU A 220 -17.31 -9.02 -7.06
CA GLU A 220 -18.05 -8.45 -8.17
C GLU A 220 -17.82 -6.94 -8.12
N LYS A 221 -17.37 -6.38 -9.24
CA LYS A 221 -17.39 -4.93 -9.38
C LYS A 221 -18.87 -4.57 -9.39
N ALA A 222 -19.43 -4.32 -8.20
CA ALA A 222 -20.65 -3.55 -8.12
C ALA A 222 -20.43 -2.35 -9.04
N PRO A 223 -21.40 -1.98 -9.90
CA PRO A 223 -21.33 -0.70 -10.58
C PRO A 223 -20.95 0.29 -9.50
N SER A 224 -19.86 1.03 -9.72
CA SER A 224 -19.43 2.05 -8.78
C SER A 224 -20.72 2.73 -8.34
N LYS A 225 -21.07 2.64 -7.05
CA LYS A 225 -22.02 3.61 -6.51
C LYS A 225 -21.27 4.91 -6.68
N GLU A 226 -21.44 5.52 -7.85
CA GLU A 226 -21.03 6.88 -8.10
C GLU A 226 -21.60 7.61 -6.89
N ARG A 227 -20.69 8.20 -6.12
CA ARG A 227 -21.13 9.00 -4.99
C ARG A 227 -22.01 10.05 -5.62
N ASP A 228 -23.29 10.05 -5.24
CA ASP A 228 -24.25 10.99 -5.81
C ASP A 228 -23.66 12.38 -5.67
N SER A 229 -23.62 13.10 -6.80
CA SER A 229 -23.19 14.48 -6.78
C SER A 229 -24.20 15.28 -5.97
N TYR A 230 -23.71 16.23 -5.19
CA TYR A 230 -24.60 17.14 -4.49
C TYR A 230 -25.47 17.90 -5.50
N SER A 231 -26.77 18.00 -5.21
CA SER A 231 -27.65 18.85 -6.00
C SER A 231 -27.30 20.33 -5.77
N VAL A 232 -27.70 21.20 -6.71
CA VAL A 232 -27.49 22.65 -6.58
C VAL A 232 -28.15 23.18 -5.29
N ASP A 233 -29.35 22.72 -4.95
CA ASP A 233 -30.03 23.09 -3.69
C ASP A 233 -29.26 22.63 -2.45
N GLN A 234 -28.70 21.41 -2.45
CA GLN A 234 -27.87 20.92 -1.35
C GLN A 234 -26.59 21.77 -1.19
N LEU A 235 -25.94 22.13 -2.30
CA LEU A 235 -24.76 22.99 -2.30
C LEU A 235 -25.10 24.38 -1.78
N GLN A 236 -26.20 24.98 -2.22
CA GLN A 236 -26.67 26.28 -1.74
C GLN A 236 -26.94 26.26 -0.23
N ARG A 237 -27.67 25.26 0.27
CA ARG A 237 -27.92 25.10 1.72
C ARG A 237 -26.61 24.97 2.50
N MET A 238 -25.69 24.14 2.02
CA MET A 238 -24.39 23.93 2.66
C MET A 238 -23.58 25.24 2.73
N VAL A 239 -23.44 25.95 1.61
CA VAL A 239 -22.67 27.20 1.53
C VAL A 239 -23.32 28.30 2.38
N ASN A 240 -24.64 28.46 2.32
CA ASN A 240 -25.37 29.45 3.12
C ASN A 240 -25.20 29.19 4.62
N GLN A 241 -25.30 27.93 5.05
CA GLN A 241 -25.10 27.59 6.46
C GLN A 241 -23.66 27.86 6.91
N LEU A 242 -22.66 27.59 6.07
CA LEU A 242 -21.26 27.92 6.37
C LEU A 242 -21.04 29.44 6.46
N ALA A 243 -21.69 30.23 5.60
CA ALA A 243 -21.62 31.69 5.65
C ALA A 243 -22.19 32.24 6.97
N VAL A 244 -23.37 31.76 7.39
CA VAL A 244 -23.99 32.15 8.67
C VAL A 244 -23.11 31.78 9.87
N GLN A 245 -22.53 30.58 9.85
CA GLN A 245 -21.62 30.14 10.92
C GLN A 245 -20.35 30.99 10.99
N THR A 246 -19.85 31.43 9.83
CA THR A 246 -18.66 32.30 9.74
C THR A 246 -18.96 33.70 10.29
N ALA A 247 -20.16 34.25 10.03
CA ALA A 247 -20.60 35.53 10.60
C ALA A 247 -20.68 35.51 12.14
N SER A 248 -20.87 34.33 12.72
CA SER A 248 -20.87 34.12 14.18
C SER A 248 -19.46 34.06 14.80
N GLY A 249 -18.40 34.31 14.02
CA GLY A 249 -17.01 34.40 14.45
C GLY A 249 -16.31 33.06 14.72
N GLY A 250 -14.98 33.09 14.75
CA GLY A 250 -14.09 31.97 15.11
C GLY A 250 -13.29 31.38 13.94
N ASP A 251 -11.98 31.22 14.13
CA ASP A 251 -11.05 30.87 13.05
C ASP A 251 -11.36 29.53 12.36
N LEU A 252 -11.72 28.49 13.12
CA LEU A 252 -12.14 27.20 12.56
C LEU A 252 -13.37 27.29 11.65
N ARG A 253 -14.26 28.26 11.88
CA ARG A 253 -15.46 28.45 11.05
C ARG A 253 -15.08 29.12 9.72
N HIS A 254 -14.21 30.14 9.77
CA HIS A 254 -13.62 30.74 8.57
C HIS A 254 -12.85 29.72 7.72
N GLN A 255 -12.06 28.85 8.36
CA GLN A 255 -11.32 27.79 7.66
C GLN A 255 -12.27 26.82 6.93
N ARG A 256 -13.34 26.35 7.60
CA ARG A 256 -14.33 25.44 6.97
C ARG A 256 -15.02 26.08 5.77
N PHE A 257 -15.37 27.36 5.86
CA PHE A 257 -15.97 28.11 4.77
C PHE A 257 -15.05 28.15 3.54
N TRP A 258 -13.82 28.64 3.71
CA TRP A 258 -12.88 28.79 2.60
C TRP A 258 -12.42 27.46 2.01
N VAL A 259 -12.13 26.46 2.84
CA VAL A 259 -11.75 25.11 2.35
C VAL A 259 -12.86 24.52 1.50
N THR A 260 -14.12 24.68 1.90
CA THR A 260 -15.27 24.15 1.16
C THR A 260 -15.42 24.85 -0.20
N LEU A 261 -15.36 26.19 -0.21
CA LEU A 261 -15.46 26.96 -1.45
C LEU A 261 -14.31 26.68 -2.41
N CYS A 262 -13.07 26.65 -1.91
CA CYS A 262 -11.92 26.30 -2.73
C CYS A 262 -12.05 24.90 -3.32
N CYS A 263 -12.51 23.89 -2.56
CA CYS A 263 -12.77 22.56 -3.10
C CYS A 263 -13.85 22.57 -4.19
N LEU A 264 -14.93 23.32 -3.98
CA LEU A 264 -16.05 23.45 -4.91
C LEU A 264 -15.62 24.05 -6.26
N TYR A 265 -14.87 25.15 -6.23
CA TYR A 265 -14.48 25.89 -7.44
C TYR A 265 -13.24 25.33 -8.15
N THR A 266 -12.37 24.59 -7.46
CA THR A 266 -11.11 24.08 -8.05
C THR A 266 -11.15 22.59 -8.41
N GLY A 267 -12.07 21.82 -7.81
CA GLY A 267 -12.06 20.35 -7.90
C GLY A 267 -10.82 19.70 -7.26
N ALA A 268 -10.02 20.45 -6.50
CA ALA A 268 -8.85 19.92 -5.81
C ALA A 268 -9.27 18.97 -4.68
N ARG A 269 -8.35 18.06 -4.29
CA ARG A 269 -8.63 17.17 -3.16
C ARG A 269 -8.68 17.99 -1.87
N LEU A 270 -9.56 17.63 -0.94
CA LEU A 270 -9.68 18.29 0.36
C LEU A 270 -8.32 18.49 1.05
N ASN A 271 -7.48 17.46 1.07
CA ASN A 271 -6.15 17.56 1.70
C ASN A 271 -5.16 18.43 0.93
N GLU A 272 -5.35 18.64 -0.38
CA GLU A 272 -4.52 19.57 -1.16
C GLU A 272 -4.84 21.01 -0.78
N ILE A 273 -6.12 21.34 -0.57
CA ILE A 273 -6.56 22.67 -0.12
C ILE A 273 -6.25 22.91 1.37
N ALA A 274 -6.51 21.92 2.23
CA ALA A 274 -6.36 22.06 3.67
C ALA A 274 -4.90 22.20 4.15
N GLN A 275 -3.92 21.86 3.30
CA GLN A 275 -2.49 21.98 3.61
C GLN A 275 -1.83 23.22 2.97
N LEU A 276 -2.62 24.10 2.33
CA LEU A 276 -2.08 25.32 1.71
C LEU A 276 -1.55 26.27 2.78
N SER A 277 -0.35 26.80 2.54
CA SER A 277 0.21 27.93 3.29
C SER A 277 -0.12 29.25 2.59
N VAL A 278 0.02 30.37 3.31
CA VAL A 278 -0.13 31.71 2.72
C VAL A 278 0.82 31.94 1.53
N SER A 279 1.97 31.27 1.50
CA SER A 279 2.93 31.31 0.39
C SER A 279 2.52 30.49 -0.84
N ASP A 280 1.51 29.62 -0.74
CA ASP A 280 1.06 28.81 -1.88
C ASP A 280 0.08 29.57 -2.78
N LEU A 281 -0.42 30.74 -2.36
CA LEU A 281 -1.17 31.63 -3.23
C LEU A 281 -0.18 32.57 -3.92
N CYS A 282 0.03 32.36 -5.22
CA CYS A 282 0.99 33.10 -6.03
C CYS A 282 0.29 33.74 -7.23
N VAL A 283 0.94 34.71 -7.88
CA VAL A 283 0.45 35.31 -9.13
C VAL A 283 1.33 34.82 -10.26
N VAL A 284 0.71 34.29 -11.31
CA VAL A 284 1.38 33.82 -12.52
C VAL A 284 0.69 34.49 -13.70
N ASP A 285 1.44 35.25 -14.49
CA ASP A 285 0.91 36.03 -15.62
C ASP A 285 -0.31 36.89 -15.20
N ASP A 286 -0.18 37.61 -14.09
CA ASP A 286 -1.23 38.44 -13.47
C ASP A 286 -2.50 37.69 -12.98
N ILE A 287 -2.47 36.35 -12.99
CA ILE A 287 -3.57 35.50 -12.53
C ILE A 287 -3.21 34.88 -11.16
N PRO A 288 -3.98 35.15 -10.09
CA PRO A 288 -3.82 34.47 -8.81
C PRO A 288 -4.02 32.96 -8.97
N CYS A 289 -3.13 32.16 -8.40
CA CYS A 289 -3.08 30.71 -8.54
C CYS A 289 -2.76 30.04 -7.19
N PHE A 290 -3.41 28.92 -6.91
CA PHE A 290 -3.01 27.97 -5.88
C PHE A 290 -1.87 27.07 -6.40
N ASN A 291 -0.75 27.08 -5.71
CA ASN A 291 0.37 26.18 -5.97
C ASN A 291 0.21 24.88 -5.17
N ILE A 292 -0.27 23.83 -5.83
CA ILE A 292 -0.36 22.51 -5.23
C ILE A 292 1.03 21.86 -5.26
N THR A 293 1.77 21.96 -4.16
CA THR A 293 3.15 21.47 -4.05
C THR A 293 3.36 20.58 -2.82
N THR A 294 4.53 19.95 -2.74
CA THR A 294 5.03 19.34 -1.49
C THR A 294 6.09 20.22 -0.80
N GLU A 295 6.37 21.39 -1.35
CA GLU A 295 7.36 22.34 -0.85
C GLU A 295 6.73 23.35 0.13
N GLY A 296 7.56 23.92 1.00
CA GLY A 296 7.16 24.85 2.03
C GLY A 296 7.69 24.46 3.41
N GLU A 297 7.50 25.35 4.37
CA GLU A 297 7.98 25.18 5.76
C GLU A 297 7.25 24.04 6.48
N VAL A 298 5.98 23.80 6.13
CA VAL A 298 5.16 22.72 6.69
C VAL A 298 5.24 21.50 5.78
N ALA A 299 5.34 20.32 6.38
CA ALA A 299 5.37 19.04 5.67
C ALA A 299 4.05 18.78 4.91
N LYS A 300 4.04 19.09 3.61
CA LYS A 300 2.93 18.83 2.69
C LYS A 300 3.08 17.48 2.00
N SER A 301 1.97 16.86 1.64
CA SER A 301 2.00 15.58 0.92
C SER A 301 1.05 15.56 -0.27
N LEU A 302 1.51 14.98 -1.36
CA LEU A 302 0.70 14.70 -2.53
C LEU A 302 0.57 13.19 -2.72
N LYS A 303 -0.50 12.78 -3.40
CA LYS A 303 -0.72 11.36 -3.68
C LYS A 303 0.36 10.81 -4.61
N ASN A 304 0.64 11.53 -5.70
CA ASN A 304 1.65 11.20 -6.71
C ASN A 304 2.45 12.47 -7.10
N ALA A 305 3.67 12.32 -7.61
CA ALA A 305 4.48 13.45 -8.07
C ALA A 305 3.79 14.28 -9.16
N ARG A 306 3.05 13.61 -10.06
CA ARG A 306 2.22 14.25 -11.12
C ARG A 306 1.03 15.07 -10.59
N SER A 307 0.75 15.07 -9.28
CA SER A 307 -0.31 15.88 -8.70
C SER A 307 0.11 17.34 -8.48
N ARG A 308 1.41 17.66 -8.60
CA ARG A 308 1.91 19.03 -8.55
C ARG A 308 1.36 19.84 -9.72
N ARG A 309 0.76 20.99 -9.43
CA ARG A 309 0.13 21.87 -10.44
C ARG A 309 -0.17 23.25 -9.87
N LEU A 310 -0.29 24.23 -10.75
CA LEU A 310 -0.91 25.50 -10.47
C LEU A 310 -2.40 25.43 -10.82
N ILE A 311 -3.26 25.97 -9.97
CA ILE A 311 -4.70 26.07 -10.20
C ILE A 311 -5.10 27.54 -10.14
N PRO A 312 -5.59 28.15 -11.24
CA PRO A 312 -6.12 29.50 -11.20
C PRO A 312 -7.22 29.67 -10.14
N VAL A 313 -7.18 30.77 -9.39
CA VAL A 313 -8.22 31.12 -8.44
C VAL A 313 -9.44 31.58 -9.25
N HIS A 314 -10.57 30.93 -9.02
CA HIS A 314 -11.80 31.26 -9.72
C HIS A 314 -12.28 32.68 -9.36
N PRO A 315 -12.77 33.50 -10.32
CA PRO A 315 -13.21 34.88 -10.05
C PRO A 315 -14.23 35.00 -8.91
N ALA A 316 -15.20 34.08 -8.82
CA ALA A 316 -16.15 34.04 -7.72
C ALA A 316 -15.49 33.97 -6.32
N LEU A 317 -14.35 33.31 -6.16
CA LEU A 317 -13.62 33.28 -4.88
C LEU A 317 -12.98 34.65 -4.59
N ILE A 318 -12.50 35.34 -5.62
CA ILE A 318 -11.92 36.68 -5.51
C ILE A 318 -13.00 37.67 -5.10
N GLU A 319 -14.16 37.64 -5.77
CA GLU A 319 -15.33 38.47 -5.46
C GLU A 319 -15.84 38.26 -4.03
N LEU A 320 -15.85 37.00 -3.56
CA LEU A 320 -16.21 36.67 -2.18
C LEU A 320 -15.18 37.14 -1.15
N GLY A 321 -14.03 37.67 -1.58
CA GLY A 321 -13.02 38.25 -0.70
C GLY A 321 -11.91 37.29 -0.28
N LEU A 322 -11.63 36.22 -1.04
CA LEU A 322 -10.55 35.27 -0.70
C LEU A 322 -9.19 35.97 -0.60
N LEU A 323 -8.90 36.92 -1.50
CA LEU A 323 -7.63 37.66 -1.47
C LEU A 323 -7.50 38.51 -0.21
N ARG A 324 -8.60 39.18 0.20
CA ARG A 324 -8.64 39.92 1.47
C ARG A 324 -8.41 38.99 2.67
N TYR A 325 -9.01 37.81 2.66
CA TYR A 325 -8.80 36.81 3.70
C TYR A 325 -7.35 36.31 3.73
N HIS A 326 -6.75 36.08 2.56
CA HIS A 326 -5.35 35.70 2.43
C HIS A 326 -4.40 36.78 2.99
N GLU A 327 -4.66 38.05 2.69
CA GLU A 327 -3.89 39.18 3.24
C GLU A 327 -3.99 39.26 4.76
N GLN A 328 -5.19 39.10 5.33
CA GLN A 328 -5.39 39.03 6.78
C GLN A 328 -4.56 37.91 7.41
N ARG A 329 -4.63 36.70 6.86
CA ARG A 329 -3.84 35.55 7.35
C ARG A 329 -2.33 35.76 7.17
N ARG A 330 -1.91 36.43 6.10
CA ARG A 330 -0.49 36.76 5.89
C ARG A 330 0.02 37.73 6.95
N ALA A 331 -0.78 38.72 7.32
CA ALA A 331 -0.46 39.63 8.42
C ALA A 331 -0.36 38.89 9.76
N ASP A 332 -1.31 37.99 10.06
CA ASP A 332 -1.31 37.18 11.28
C ASP A 332 -0.07 36.27 11.40
N VAL A 333 0.41 35.71 10.28
CA VAL A 333 1.62 34.85 10.26
C VAL A 333 2.91 35.67 10.43
N SER A 334 2.90 36.95 9.99
CA SER A 334 4.03 37.87 10.19
C SER A 334 4.10 38.47 11.59
N ASP A 335 3.04 38.36 12.38
CA ASP A 335 3.00 38.77 13.78
C ASP A 335 3.53 37.63 14.70
N PRO A 336 4.69 37.81 15.37
CA PRO A 336 5.23 36.80 16.27
C PRO A 336 4.33 36.47 17.47
N ALA A 337 3.37 37.33 17.83
CA ALA A 337 2.46 37.13 18.95
C ALA A 337 1.25 36.23 18.63
N ILE A 338 0.95 35.99 17.35
CA ILE A 338 -0.27 35.31 16.87
C ILE A 338 0.05 33.94 16.24
N ARG A 339 1.32 33.51 16.21
CA ARG A 339 1.69 32.20 15.64
C ARG A 339 0.87 31.06 16.28
N PRO A 340 0.04 30.34 15.50
CA PRO A 340 -0.52 29.10 15.98
C PRO A 340 0.64 28.09 16.16
N GLN A 341 0.72 27.49 17.35
CA GLN A 341 1.66 26.39 17.64
C GLN A 341 1.38 25.14 16.81
#